data_AF-A0A9P7G4S0-F1
#
_entry.id   AF-A0A9P7G4S0-F1
#
_cell.length_a   1.000
_cell.length_b   1.000
_cell.length_c   1.000
_cell.angle_alpha   90.00
_cell.angle_beta   90.00
_cell.angle_gamma   90.00
#
_symmetry.space_group_name_H-M   'P 1'
#
loop_
_entity.id
_entity.type
_entity.pdbx_description
1 polymer ?
#
loop_
_entity_poly.entity_id
_entity_poly.type
_entity_poly.pdbx_seq_one_letter_code
_entity_poly.pdbx_strand_id
1 'polypeptide(L)'
;MVCIALVLVPAALKALPMGMLMDIDKMCAAHMAEVICHQCSQKGHYKQNCPFCHDLHFMDNEEKDELTMQLLAWQDMLAAKSQAATSDNLDTYVQAASKAVPQGMEGF
;
A
#
# COMPACT_ATOMS: atom_id res chain seq x y z
N MET A 1 -15.95 26.06 -58.60
CA MET A 1 -17.11 26.78 -58.02
C MET A 1 -17.35 26.22 -56.64
N VAL A 2 -17.62 27.11 -55.68
CA VAL A 2 -17.37 27.01 -54.24
C VAL A 2 -18.34 26.07 -53.52
N CYS A 3 -17.84 25.11 -52.73
CA CYS A 3 -18.63 24.39 -51.73
C CYS A 3 -18.61 25.20 -50.42
N ILE A 4 -19.63 26.02 -50.20
CA ILE A 4 -19.79 26.82 -48.99
C ILE A 4 -20.20 25.89 -47.85
N ALA A 5 -19.35 25.77 -46.84
CA ALA A 5 -19.64 25.10 -45.58
C ALA A 5 -20.73 25.86 -44.82
N LEU A 6 -21.96 25.35 -44.85
CA LEU A 6 -23.01 25.73 -43.91
C LEU A 6 -22.78 25.00 -42.59
N VAL A 7 -21.93 25.56 -41.74
CA VAL A 7 -21.88 25.21 -40.32
C VAL A 7 -23.15 25.79 -39.69
N LEU A 8 -24.19 24.97 -39.62
CA LEU A 8 -25.37 25.21 -38.78
C LEU A 8 -24.93 25.19 -37.33
N VAL A 9 -24.65 26.37 -36.78
CA VAL A 9 -24.53 26.59 -35.33
C VAL A 9 -25.93 26.41 -34.73
N PRO A 10 -26.20 25.39 -33.89
CA PRO A 10 -27.49 25.29 -33.26
C PRO A 10 -27.63 26.39 -32.21
N ALA A 11 -28.53 27.32 -32.52
CA ALA A 11 -29.10 28.29 -31.59
C ALA A 11 -29.77 27.54 -30.43
N ALA A 12 -29.02 27.30 -29.36
CA ALA A 12 -29.55 26.79 -28.11
C ALA A 12 -28.78 27.37 -26.91
N LEU A 13 -28.52 28.68 -26.94
CA LEU A 13 -28.27 29.46 -25.73
C LEU A 13 -29.61 29.58 -24.98
N LYS A 14 -30.01 28.49 -24.33
CA LYS A 14 -31.08 28.50 -23.34
C LYS A 14 -30.67 29.47 -22.24
N ALA A 15 -31.51 30.48 -22.04
CA ALA A 15 -31.43 31.48 -21.00
C ALA A 15 -30.99 30.86 -19.66
N LEU A 16 -29.82 31.27 -19.17
CA LEU A 16 -29.43 31.01 -17.78
C LEU A 16 -30.30 31.90 -16.88
N PRO A 17 -31.02 31.35 -15.89
CA PRO A 17 -31.68 32.15 -14.87
C PRO A 17 -30.62 32.81 -13.98
N MET A 18 -30.37 34.10 -14.22
CA MET A 18 -29.62 34.98 -13.34
C MET A 18 -30.44 35.22 -12.07
N GLY A 19 -30.16 34.48 -10.98
CA GLY A 19 -30.81 34.78 -9.70
C GLY A 19 -30.95 33.66 -8.66
N MET A 20 -30.25 32.53 -8.80
CA MET A 20 -30.19 31.55 -7.71
C MET A 20 -28.94 31.81 -6.87
N LEU A 21 -29.13 31.94 -5.55
CA LEU A 21 -28.08 31.86 -4.54
C LEU A 21 -27.25 30.61 -4.85
N MET A 22 -26.06 30.80 -5.43
CA MET A 22 -25.19 29.69 -5.78
C MET A 22 -24.79 29.02 -4.46
N ASP A 23 -25.34 27.84 -4.20
CA ASP A 23 -24.81 26.93 -3.18
C ASP A 23 -23.41 26.51 -3.66
N ILE A 24 -22.40 27.32 -3.30
CA ILE A 24 -20.99 27.11 -3.65
C ILE A 24 -20.59 25.69 -3.23
N ASP A 25 -21.09 25.21 -2.10
CA ASP A 25 -20.86 23.84 -1.61
C ASP A 25 -21.37 22.76 -2.57
N LYS A 26 -22.54 22.96 -3.21
CA LYS A 26 -23.08 21.98 -4.18
C LYS A 26 -22.33 22.03 -5.51
N MET A 27 -21.97 23.22 -5.99
CA MET A 27 -21.20 23.36 -7.22
C MET A 27 -19.78 22.83 -7.05
N CYS A 28 -19.14 23.12 -5.92
CA CYS A 28 -17.85 22.55 -5.56
C CYS A 28 -17.94 21.04 -5.36
N ALA A 29 -18.96 20.51 -4.67
CA ALA A 29 -19.12 19.06 -4.51
C ALA A 29 -19.34 18.34 -5.85
N ALA A 30 -20.16 18.89 -6.75
CA ALA A 30 -20.36 18.34 -8.09
C ALA A 30 -19.06 18.37 -8.91
N HIS A 31 -18.33 19.48 -8.87
CA HIS A 31 -17.06 19.60 -9.58
C HIS A 31 -15.97 18.69 -8.99
N MET A 32 -15.88 18.55 -7.67
CA MET A 32 -14.94 17.64 -7.01
C MET A 32 -15.29 16.16 -7.23
N ALA A 33 -16.58 15.82 -7.43
CA ALA A 33 -17.00 14.44 -7.70
C ALA A 33 -16.49 13.88 -9.04
N GLU A 34 -16.19 14.75 -10.00
CA GLU A 34 -15.58 14.38 -11.29
C GLU A 34 -14.04 14.35 -11.26
N VAL A 35 -13.42 14.93 -10.23
CA VAL A 35 -11.97 14.94 -10.07
C VAL A 35 -11.49 13.55 -9.66
N ILE A 36 -10.70 12.91 -10.52
CA ILE A 36 -10.03 11.64 -10.24
C ILE A 36 -8.57 11.90 -9.85
N CYS A 37 -8.15 11.37 -8.72
CA CYS A 37 -6.77 11.44 -8.25
C CYS A 37 -5.85 10.61 -9.15
N HIS A 38 -4.84 11.22 -9.76
CA HIS A 38 -3.88 10.52 -10.61
C HIS A 38 -2.92 9.57 -9.87
N GLN A 39 -2.93 9.55 -8.53
CA GLN A 39 -2.05 8.69 -7.73
C GLN A 39 -2.73 7.43 -7.21
N CYS A 40 -3.97 7.54 -6.71
CA CYS A 40 -4.74 6.40 -6.21
C CYS A 40 -5.94 6.03 -7.09
N SER A 41 -6.19 6.78 -8.17
CA SER A 41 -7.32 6.64 -9.10
C SER A 41 -8.71 6.74 -8.44
N GLN A 42 -8.81 7.30 -7.24
CA GLN A 42 -10.08 7.55 -6.56
C GLN A 42 -10.63 8.93 -6.88
N LYS A 43 -11.96 9.06 -6.90
CA LYS A 43 -12.67 10.32 -7.14
C LYS A 43 -12.78 11.18 -5.88
N GLY A 44 -12.97 12.48 -6.05
CA GLY A 44 -13.23 13.41 -4.94
C GLY A 44 -12.03 14.22 -4.45
N HIS A 45 -10.82 13.98 -4.95
CA HIS A 45 -9.61 14.70 -4.52
C HIS A 45 -8.53 14.73 -5.60
N TYR A 46 -7.68 15.76 -5.56
CA TYR A 46 -6.47 15.84 -6.38
C TYR A 46 -5.31 15.08 -5.74
N LYS A 47 -4.27 14.78 -6.53
CA LYS A 47 -3.02 14.13 -6.06
C LYS A 47 -2.45 14.77 -4.79
N GLN A 48 -2.48 16.10 -4.68
CA GLN A 48 -1.96 16.84 -3.53
C GLN A 48 -2.73 16.59 -2.23
N ASN A 49 -4.01 16.24 -2.33
CA ASN A 49 -4.89 15.94 -1.20
C ASN A 49 -5.22 14.46 -1.12
N CYS A 50 -4.36 13.61 -1.69
CA CYS A 50 -4.54 12.17 -1.64
C CYS A 50 -4.22 11.69 -0.22
N PRO A 51 -5.14 11.01 0.48
CA PRO A 51 -4.87 10.46 1.81
C PRO A 51 -3.82 9.34 1.76
N PHE A 52 -3.51 8.83 0.56
CA PHE A 52 -2.47 7.85 0.31
C PHE A 52 -1.15 8.47 -0.18
N CYS A 53 -1.07 9.80 -0.31
CA CYS A 53 0.22 10.45 -0.39
C CYS A 53 0.92 10.13 0.92
N HIS A 54 1.92 9.25 0.85
CA HIS A 54 2.67 8.84 2.01
C HIS A 54 3.22 10.11 2.63
N ASP A 55 2.89 10.32 3.91
CA ASP A 55 3.46 11.40 4.68
C ASP A 55 4.97 11.17 4.69
N LEU A 56 5.70 12.00 3.94
CA LEU A 56 7.14 11.92 3.84
C LEU A 56 7.69 12.50 5.15
N HIS A 57 7.69 11.67 6.18
CA HIS A 57 8.34 12.00 7.44
C HIS A 57 9.86 12.00 7.21
N PHE A 58 10.44 13.19 7.18
CA PHE A 58 11.89 13.36 7.13
C PHE A 58 12.44 13.06 8.53
N MET A 59 12.91 11.83 8.71
CA MET A 59 13.61 11.41 9.93
C MET A 59 15.04 11.96 9.93
N ASP A 60 15.50 12.40 11.09
CA ASP A 60 16.92 12.65 11.27
C ASP A 60 17.72 11.32 11.32
N ASN A 61 19.05 11.42 11.23
CA ASN A 61 19.89 10.23 11.20
C ASN A 61 19.89 9.48 12.53
N GLU A 62 19.69 10.17 13.65
CA GLU A 62 19.74 9.58 15.00
C GLU A 62 18.49 8.70 15.21
N GLU A 63 17.31 9.21 14.84
CA GLU A 63 16.06 8.44 14.85
C GLU A 63 16.13 7.22 13.93
N LYS A 64 16.73 7.36 12.74
CA LYS A 64 16.92 6.24 11.81
C LYS A 64 17.79 5.15 12.42
N ASP A 65 18.85 5.53 13.11
CA ASP A 65 19.79 4.58 13.69
C ASP A 65 19.18 3.85 14.89
N GLU A 66 18.38 4.53 15.72
CA GLU A 66 17.60 3.90 16.79
C GLU A 66 16.63 2.84 16.25
N LEU A 67 15.87 3.16 15.21
CA LEU A 67 14.97 2.21 14.54
C LEU A 67 15.72 1.01 13.95
N THR A 68 16.90 1.27 13.37
CA THR A 68 17.74 0.22 12.80
C THR A 68 18.21 -0.74 13.91
N MET A 69 18.64 -0.22 15.05
CA MET A 69 19.00 -1.03 16.21
C MET A 69 17.82 -1.86 16.72
N GLN A 70 16.63 -1.25 16.82
CA GLN A 70 15.43 -1.96 17.28
C GLN A 70 15.03 -3.09 16.33
N LEU A 71 15.12 -2.88 15.01
CA LEU A 71 14.83 -3.89 13.99
C LEU A 71 15.82 -5.06 14.05
N LEU A 72 17.11 -4.78 14.20
CA LEU A 72 18.14 -5.83 14.34
C LEU A 72 17.91 -6.66 15.60
N ALA A 73 17.64 -6.02 16.73
CA ALA A 73 17.31 -6.73 17.98
C ALA A 73 16.08 -7.63 17.81
N TRP A 74 15.06 -7.15 17.09
CA TRP A 74 13.87 -7.96 16.80
C TRP A 74 14.19 -9.17 15.90
N GLN A 75 15.05 -8.99 14.89
CA GLN A 75 15.48 -10.07 14.01
C GLN A 75 16.25 -11.16 14.77
N ASP A 76 17.16 -10.79 15.68
CA ASP A 76 17.91 -11.75 16.48
C ASP A 76 17.01 -12.55 17.43
N MET A 77 16.01 -11.90 18.04
CA MET A 77 15.00 -12.60 18.85
C MET A 77 14.19 -13.60 18.01
N LEU A 78 13.80 -13.23 16.79
CA LEU A 78 13.11 -14.13 15.88
C LEU A 78 14.01 -15.29 15.41
N ALA A 79 15.31 -15.04 15.19
CA ALA A 79 16.28 -16.07 14.83
C ALA A 79 16.49 -17.06 15.98
N ALA A 80 16.62 -16.60 17.22
CA ALA A 80 16.69 -17.47 18.39
C ALA A 80 15.41 -18.30 18.54
N LYS A 81 14.24 -17.69 18.31
CA LYS A 81 12.94 -18.38 18.37
C LYS A 81 12.79 -19.45 17.28
N SER A 82 13.23 -19.16 16.05
CA SER A 82 13.17 -20.14 14.97
C SER A 82 14.18 -21.27 15.18
N GLN A 83 15.38 -20.95 15.70
CA GLN A 83 16.39 -21.95 16.04
C GLN A 83 15.92 -22.88 17.17
N ALA A 84 15.31 -22.34 18.22
CA ALA A 84 14.68 -23.16 19.27
C ALA A 84 13.59 -24.10 18.71
N ALA A 85 12.77 -23.60 17.77
CA ALA A 85 11.78 -24.45 17.10
C ALA A 85 12.41 -25.54 16.20
N THR A 86 13.62 -25.31 15.68
CA THR A 86 14.35 -26.31 14.86
C THR A 86 15.14 -27.31 15.67
N SER A 87 15.74 -26.92 16.81
CA SER A 87 16.49 -27.83 17.68
C SER A 87 15.57 -28.89 18.28
N ASP A 88 14.38 -28.50 18.74
CA ASP A 88 13.39 -29.46 19.27
C ASP A 88 13.01 -30.53 18.23
N ASN A 89 12.99 -30.17 16.93
CA ASN A 89 12.68 -31.09 15.84
C ASN A 89 13.88 -31.99 15.48
N LEU A 90 15.08 -31.43 15.45
CA LEU A 90 16.31 -32.16 15.13
C LEU A 90 16.72 -33.11 16.25
N ASP A 91 16.61 -32.70 17.52
CA ASP A 91 16.93 -33.54 18.68
C ASP A 91 15.96 -34.73 18.78
N THR A 92 14.68 -34.52 18.48
CA THR A 92 13.70 -35.61 18.38
C THR A 92 14.06 -36.60 17.26
N TYR A 93 14.52 -36.11 16.11
CA TYR A 93 14.93 -36.95 14.98
C TYR A 93 16.22 -37.73 15.26
N VAL A 94 17.25 -37.08 15.83
CA VAL A 94 18.52 -37.70 16.20
C VAL A 94 18.33 -38.72 17.33
N GLN A 95 17.45 -38.44 18.29
CA GLN A 95 17.13 -39.37 19.38
C GLN A 95 16.28 -40.57 18.92
N ALA A 96 15.45 -40.40 17.87
CA ALA A 96 14.79 -41.52 17.21
C ALA A 96 15.79 -42.39 16.41
N ALA A 97 16.74 -41.78 15.70
CA ALA A 97 17.75 -42.49 14.91
C ALA A 97 18.71 -43.31 15.78
N SER A 98 19.15 -42.77 16.92
CA SER A 98 20.03 -43.48 17.87
C SER A 98 19.36 -44.68 18.55
N LYS A 99 18.04 -44.67 18.75
CA LYS A 99 17.27 -45.82 19.29
C LYS A 99 17.05 -46.95 18.28
N ALA A 100 17.24 -46.69 16.98
CA ALA A 100 17.01 -47.65 15.91
C ALA A 100 18.27 -48.45 15.51
N VAL A 101 19.43 -48.24 16.16
CA VAL A 101 20.65 -49.01 15.90
C VAL A 101 20.62 -50.30 16.72
N PRO A 102 20.36 -51.48 16.13
CA PRO A 102 20.44 -52.74 16.86
C PRO A 102 21.90 -53.02 17.25
N GLN A 103 22.15 -53.14 18.54
CA GLN A 103 23.36 -53.76 19.08
C GLN A 103 23.32 -55.24 18.70
N GLY A 104 24.12 -55.65 17.72
CA GLY A 104 24.13 -57.05 17.31
C GLY A 104 25.17 -57.37 16.25
N MET A 105 26.40 -57.59 16.69
CA MET A 105 27.22 -58.77 16.36
C MET A 105 28.67 -58.48 16.73
N GLU A 106 29.01 -58.73 18.00
CA GLU A 106 30.39 -58.95 18.41
C GLU A 106 30.63 -60.46 18.40
N GLY A 107 31.53 -60.90 17.53
CA GLY A 107 32.01 -62.28 17.46
C GLY A 107 32.20 -62.79 16.05
N PHE A 108 33.44 -62.67 15.55
CA PHE A 108 34.18 -63.76 14.88
C PHE A 108 35.68 -63.47 14.94
#